data_AF-A0A7K2EAG2-F1
#
_entry.id   AF-A0A7K2EAG2-F1
#
_cell.length_a   1.000
_cell.length_b   1.000
_cell.length_c   1.000
_cell.angle_alpha   90.00
_cell.angle_beta   90.00
_cell.angle_gamma   90.00
#
_symmetry.space_group_name_H-M   'P 1'
#
loop_
_entity.id
_entity.type
_entity.pdbx_description
1 polymer ?
#
loop_
_entity_poly.entity_id
_entity_poly.type
_entity_poly.pdbx_seq_one_letter_code
_entity_poly.pdbx_strand_id
1 'polypeptide(L)'
;MLVCGYAVEHDVFVFWDAALRIDFAYSTNLQVRTANVEAAAASGVRVRQDRRLKTGMEVVICAPSQLVVEAIEERASSGEAESRGKGVPATQGQPYVRPSSGGSATPTSRVFRFDPDAIDRGTNAHRKVQNQLADAVRARGWQPLSPSDSDPLVDVGWIAADAAWIAEVKSLTPTNEERQLRLGLGQVLSYAHLVDWGFENNPVLAVEREPSSAYWPDLCESHGVALSWPDVFDELLDTCV
;
A
#
# COMPACT_ATOMS: atom_id res chain seq x y z
N MET A 1 -4.52 12.98 -14.61
CA MET A 1 -5.97 12.98 -14.31
C MET A 1 -6.25 13.99 -13.21
N LEU A 2 -7.16 14.93 -13.44
CA LEU A 2 -7.51 15.98 -12.46
C LEU A 2 -8.63 15.48 -11.54
N VAL A 3 -8.47 15.69 -10.24
CA VAL A 3 -9.55 15.48 -9.26
C VAL A 3 -9.77 16.77 -8.51
N CYS A 4 -11.04 17.17 -8.38
CA CYS A 4 -11.44 18.34 -7.62
C CYS A 4 -12.47 17.97 -6.55
N GLY A 5 -12.33 18.61 -5.38
CA GLY A 5 -13.32 18.62 -4.31
C GLY A 5 -13.80 20.04 -4.09
N TYR A 6 -15.00 20.19 -3.54
CA TYR A 6 -15.60 21.49 -3.26
C TYR A 6 -15.96 21.59 -1.77
N ALA A 7 -15.35 22.54 -1.08
CA ALA A 7 -15.61 22.87 0.32
C ALA A 7 -16.73 23.92 0.39
N VAL A 8 -17.98 23.45 0.43
CA VAL A 8 -19.18 24.28 0.37
C VAL A 8 -19.20 25.40 1.41
N GLU A 9 -18.77 25.11 2.64
CA GLU A 9 -18.79 26.07 3.76
C GLU A 9 -17.85 27.28 3.54
N HIS A 10 -16.86 27.14 2.67
CA HIS A 10 -15.84 28.14 2.41
C HIS A 10 -15.86 28.68 0.97
N ASP A 11 -16.74 28.17 0.11
CA ASP A 11 -16.78 28.44 -1.34
C ASP A 11 -15.40 28.28 -2.03
N VAL A 12 -14.71 27.18 -1.70
CA VAL A 12 -13.36 26.88 -2.17
C VAL A 12 -13.32 25.52 -2.85
N PHE A 13 -12.74 25.49 -4.04
CA PHE A 13 -12.37 24.28 -4.76
C PHE A 13 -10.97 23.84 -4.36
N VAL A 14 -10.76 22.53 -4.29
CA VAL A 14 -9.48 21.91 -3.95
C VAL A 14 -9.10 20.96 -5.07
N PHE A 15 -7.91 21.11 -5.63
CA PHE A 15 -7.43 20.33 -6.77
C PHE A 15 -6.24 19.45 -6.36
N TRP A 16 -6.30 18.17 -6.74
CA TRP A 16 -5.25 17.17 -6.51
C TRP A 16 -4.69 16.61 -7.83
N ASP A 17 -3.52 15.97 -7.74
CA ASP A 17 -3.00 15.13 -8.82
C ASP A 17 -3.28 13.65 -8.54
N ALA A 18 -4.38 13.15 -9.11
CA ALA A 18 -4.69 11.74 -8.97
C ALA A 18 -3.74 10.84 -9.76
N ALA A 19 -3.06 11.34 -10.82
CA ALA A 19 -2.12 10.53 -11.58
C ALA A 19 -0.82 10.26 -10.81
N LEU A 20 -0.47 11.13 -9.85
CA LEU A 20 0.67 10.89 -8.96
C LEU A 20 0.33 9.90 -7.83
N ARG A 21 -0.90 9.40 -7.73
CA ARG A 21 -1.31 8.51 -6.62
C ARG A 21 -1.51 7.10 -7.16
N ILE A 22 -0.53 6.23 -6.89
CA ILE A 22 -0.52 4.84 -7.37
C ILE A 22 -1.75 4.04 -6.90
N ASP A 23 -2.24 4.34 -5.69
CA ASP A 23 -3.42 3.68 -5.10
C ASP A 23 -4.74 4.42 -5.36
N PHE A 24 -4.78 5.37 -6.30
CA PHE A 24 -5.97 6.22 -6.48
C PHE A 24 -7.23 5.40 -6.78
N ALA A 25 -7.09 4.34 -7.58
CA ALA A 25 -8.20 3.43 -7.92
C ALA A 25 -8.70 2.56 -6.74
N TYR A 26 -7.92 2.42 -5.67
CA TYR A 26 -8.13 1.43 -4.62
C TYR A 26 -8.40 2.02 -3.23
N SER A 27 -8.91 3.26 -3.17
CA SER A 27 -9.27 4.02 -1.95
C SER A 27 -8.14 4.90 -1.36
N THR A 28 -7.55 5.76 -2.18
CA THR A 28 -6.65 6.82 -1.66
C THR A 28 -7.43 7.96 -1.01
N ASN A 29 -7.11 8.28 0.25
CA ASN A 29 -7.61 9.48 0.91
C ASN A 29 -6.97 10.74 0.32
N LEU A 30 -7.80 11.59 -0.30
CA LEU A 30 -7.44 12.95 -0.70
C LEU A 30 -7.80 13.91 0.43
N GLN A 31 -6.80 14.44 1.11
CA GLN A 31 -7.00 15.37 2.21
C GLN A 31 -6.36 16.72 1.90
N VAL A 32 -6.89 17.79 2.49
CA VAL A 32 -6.29 19.12 2.49
C VAL A 32 -6.28 19.67 3.91
N ARG A 33 -5.26 20.46 4.26
CA ARG A 33 -5.25 21.12 5.58
C ARG A 33 -6.36 22.16 5.59
N THR A 34 -7.24 22.11 6.59
CA THR A 34 -8.33 23.08 6.75
C THR A 34 -7.83 24.52 6.71
N ALA A 35 -6.69 24.80 7.35
CA ALA A 35 -6.04 26.12 7.33
C ALA A 35 -5.77 26.65 5.91
N ASN A 36 -5.52 25.79 4.91
CA ASN A 36 -5.29 26.23 3.53
C ASN A 36 -6.60 26.58 2.82
N VAL A 37 -7.68 25.89 3.15
CA VAL A 37 -9.04 26.18 2.66
C VAL A 37 -9.51 27.52 3.24
N GLU A 38 -9.37 27.68 4.55
CA GLU A 38 -9.69 28.93 5.25
C GLU A 38 -8.85 30.11 4.74
N ALA A 39 -7.54 29.89 4.54
CA ALA A 39 -6.66 30.93 3.99
C ALA A 39 -7.08 31.34 2.57
N ALA A 40 -7.44 30.39 1.69
CA ALA A 40 -7.92 30.70 0.35
C ALA A 40 -9.23 31.50 0.39
N ALA A 41 -10.18 31.09 1.25
CA ALA A 41 -11.44 31.80 1.43
C ALA A 41 -11.26 33.21 1.98
N ALA A 42 -10.41 33.38 3.01
CA ALA A 42 -10.20 34.67 3.68
C ALA A 42 -9.41 35.66 2.81
N SER A 43 -8.43 35.17 2.05
CA SER A 43 -7.57 36.01 1.22
C SER A 43 -8.14 36.26 -0.17
N GLY A 44 -9.08 35.45 -0.63
CA GLY A 44 -9.61 35.50 -2.00
C GLY A 44 -8.59 35.08 -3.07
N VAL A 45 -7.45 34.53 -2.68
CA VAL A 45 -6.39 34.07 -3.61
C VAL A 45 -6.18 32.56 -3.53
N ARG A 46 -5.48 32.01 -4.54
CA ARG A 46 -5.08 30.60 -4.56
C ARG A 46 -4.04 30.32 -3.48
N VAL A 47 -4.20 29.21 -2.77
CA VAL A 47 -3.25 28.71 -1.77
C VAL A 47 -2.69 27.38 -2.26
N ARG A 48 -1.37 27.28 -2.28
CA ARG A 48 -0.64 26.06 -2.70
C ARG A 48 -0.12 25.30 -1.50
N GLN A 49 -0.18 23.99 -1.61
CA GLN A 49 0.45 23.09 -0.66
C GLN A 49 1.27 22.05 -1.40
N ASP A 50 2.59 22.19 -1.32
CA ASP A 50 3.53 21.19 -1.81
C ASP A 50 3.58 20.01 -0.83
N ARG A 51 3.58 18.80 -1.38
CA ARG A 51 3.58 17.56 -0.62
C ARG A 51 4.49 16.55 -1.28
N ARG A 52 5.26 15.86 -0.46
CA ARG A 52 6.02 14.70 -0.92
C ARG A 52 5.14 13.46 -0.87
N LEU A 53 4.88 12.88 -2.03
CA LEU A 53 4.32 11.54 -2.19
C LEU A 53 5.46 10.53 -2.41
N LYS A 54 5.11 9.24 -2.43
CA LYS A 54 6.06 8.18 -2.78
C LYS A 54 6.54 8.27 -4.24
N THR A 55 5.67 8.74 -5.13
CA THR A 55 5.84 8.86 -6.58
C THR A 55 6.46 10.19 -7.04
N GLY A 56 6.63 11.15 -6.13
CA GLY A 56 7.12 12.48 -6.48
C GLY A 56 6.51 13.59 -5.63
N MET A 57 6.65 14.83 -6.09
CA MET A 57 6.05 16.00 -5.46
C MET A 57 4.66 16.24 -6.04
N GLU A 58 3.65 16.35 -5.16
CA GLU A 58 2.30 16.79 -5.50
C GLU A 58 2.10 18.23 -5.04
N VAL A 59 1.44 19.04 -5.87
CA VAL A 59 0.93 20.35 -5.48
C VAL A 59 -0.58 20.26 -5.34
N VAL A 60 -1.09 20.54 -4.15
CA VAL A 60 -2.53 20.69 -3.90
C VAL A 60 -2.88 22.18 -3.96
N ILE A 61 -3.90 22.54 -4.74
CA ILE A 61 -4.31 23.93 -4.94
C ILE A 61 -5.69 24.13 -4.31
N CYS A 62 -5.80 25.06 -3.36
CA CYS A 62 -7.08 25.59 -2.91
C CYS A 62 -7.37 26.89 -3.66
N ALA A 63 -8.53 27.00 -4.29
CA ALA A 63 -8.93 28.17 -5.05
C ALA A 63 -10.38 28.57 -4.72
N PRO A 64 -10.66 29.84 -4.41
CA PRO A 64 -12.04 30.33 -4.36
C PRO A 64 -12.76 30.08 -5.69
N SER A 65 -14.09 29.96 -5.65
CA SER A 65 -14.93 29.71 -6.85
C SER A 65 -14.62 30.63 -8.04
N GLN A 66 -14.34 31.91 -7.77
CA GLN A 66 -13.98 32.90 -8.78
C GLN A 66 -12.64 32.64 -9.50
N LEU A 67 -11.75 31.81 -8.94
CA LEU A 67 -10.42 31.48 -9.48
C LEU A 67 -10.31 30.03 -9.98
N VAL A 68 -11.43 29.33 -10.16
CA VAL A 68 -11.45 27.92 -10.59
C VAL A 68 -10.77 27.72 -11.94
N VAL A 69 -11.02 28.61 -12.91
CA VAL A 69 -10.43 28.50 -14.26
C VAL A 69 -8.91 28.60 -14.19
N GLU A 70 -8.39 29.61 -13.50
CA GLU A 70 -6.94 29.80 -13.32
C GLU A 70 -6.28 28.63 -12.58
N ALA A 71 -6.98 28.04 -11.60
CA ALA A 71 -6.50 26.87 -10.87
C ALA A 71 -6.44 25.61 -11.75
N ILE A 72 -7.41 25.44 -12.66
CA ILE A 72 -7.40 24.34 -13.65
C ILE A 72 -6.24 24.54 -14.64
N GLU A 73 -6.02 25.76 -15.13
CA GLU A 73 -4.93 26.08 -16.07
C GLU A 73 -3.54 25.89 -15.44
N GLU A 74 -3.34 26.41 -14.22
CA GLU A 74 -2.12 26.19 -13.45
C GLU A 74 -1.86 24.69 -13.28
N ARG A 75 -2.92 23.92 -13.04
CA ARG A 75 -2.79 22.48 -12.84
C ARG A 75 -2.49 21.71 -14.13
N ALA A 76 -3.10 22.10 -15.25
CA ALA A 76 -2.82 21.52 -16.57
C ALA A 76 -1.36 21.78 -16.98
N SER A 77 -0.86 22.99 -16.72
CA SER A 77 0.51 23.40 -17.05
C SER A 77 1.60 22.76 -16.16
N SER A 78 1.27 22.42 -14.92
CA SER A 78 2.20 21.80 -13.96
C SER A 78 2.42 20.29 -14.19
N GLY A 79 1.62 19.64 -15.04
CA GLY A 79 1.66 18.20 -15.32
C GLY A 79 2.77 17.74 -16.28
N GLU A 80 3.52 18.65 -16.90
CA GLU A 80 4.50 18.30 -17.96
C GLU A 80 5.98 18.39 -17.52
N ALA A 81 6.31 18.94 -16.34
CA ALA A 81 7.68 19.44 -16.11
C ALA A 81 8.65 18.57 -15.29
N GLU A 82 8.26 17.55 -14.50
CA GLU A 82 9.23 16.87 -13.60
C GLU A 82 9.09 15.33 -13.47
N SER A 83 8.82 14.60 -14.55
CA SER A 83 8.89 13.11 -14.56
C SER A 83 10.19 12.53 -15.14
N ARG A 84 11.29 13.31 -15.21
CA ARG A 84 12.61 12.78 -15.57
C ARG A 84 13.55 12.68 -14.37
N GLY A 85 13.11 11.96 -13.34
CA GLY A 85 14.03 11.29 -12.44
C GLY A 85 14.59 10.06 -13.16
N LYS A 86 15.86 10.11 -13.59
CA LYS A 86 16.62 8.93 -14.01
C LYS A 86 16.80 8.00 -12.80
N GLY A 87 15.80 7.18 -12.49
CA GLY A 87 15.99 5.96 -11.73
C GLY A 87 16.52 4.90 -12.68
N VAL A 88 17.70 4.38 -12.41
CA VAL A 88 18.16 3.13 -13.04
C VAL A 88 17.10 2.07 -12.71
N PRO A 89 16.56 1.32 -13.69
CA PRO A 89 15.61 0.25 -13.39
C PRO A 89 16.35 -0.80 -12.56
N ALA A 90 15.95 -0.97 -11.30
CA ALA A 90 16.26 -2.19 -10.57
C ALA A 90 15.28 -3.24 -11.10
N THR A 91 15.79 -4.20 -11.84
CA THR A 91 14.99 -5.19 -12.58
C THR A 91 14.25 -6.18 -11.65
N GLN A 92 14.44 -6.08 -10.33
CA GLN A 92 13.92 -6.96 -9.28
C GLN A 92 13.80 -6.16 -7.97
N GLY A 93 12.98 -6.65 -7.03
CA GLY A 93 12.80 -6.05 -5.69
C GLY A 93 14.12 -5.80 -4.93
N GLN A 94 14.02 -5.11 -3.79
CA GLN A 94 15.18 -4.76 -2.97
C GLN A 94 15.42 -5.78 -1.84
N PRO A 95 16.63 -5.90 -1.28
CA PRO A 95 16.87 -6.74 -0.10
C PRO A 95 15.89 -6.42 1.02
N TYR A 96 15.31 -7.46 1.65
CA TYR A 96 14.27 -7.27 2.66
C TYR A 96 14.69 -6.33 3.80
N VAL A 97 13.86 -5.31 4.04
CA VAL A 97 14.04 -4.35 5.13
C VAL A 97 13.15 -4.77 6.30
N ARG A 98 13.77 -5.26 7.38
CA ARG A 98 13.06 -5.66 8.61
C ARG A 98 12.39 -4.44 9.27
N PRO A 99 11.07 -4.45 9.53
CA PRO A 99 10.41 -3.41 10.31
C PRO A 99 10.96 -3.37 11.75
N SER A 100 11.19 -2.18 12.32
CA SER A 100 11.72 -2.03 13.68
C SER A 100 10.71 -2.45 14.76
N SER A 101 11.21 -3.11 15.82
CA SER A 101 10.41 -3.68 16.92
C SER A 101 10.21 -2.73 18.11
N GLY A 102 10.58 -1.46 18.00
CA GLY A 102 10.53 -0.51 19.10
C GLY A 102 10.46 0.92 18.57
N GLY A 103 9.26 1.47 18.54
CA GLY A 103 9.02 2.83 18.10
C GLY A 103 7.53 3.06 17.92
N SER A 104 6.98 3.94 18.76
CA SER A 104 5.70 4.60 18.51
C SER A 104 5.86 5.43 17.24
N ALA A 105 5.69 4.77 16.08
CA ALA A 105 5.41 5.45 14.85
C ALA A 105 3.91 5.74 14.91
N THR A 106 3.55 6.99 15.22
CA THR A 106 2.17 7.46 15.20
C THR A 106 1.53 7.01 13.87
N PRO A 107 0.55 6.10 13.89
CA PRO A 107 0.00 5.58 12.66
C PRO A 107 -0.72 6.70 11.94
N THR A 108 -0.31 7.00 10.72
CA THR A 108 -1.00 7.99 9.89
C THR A 108 -2.30 7.36 9.40
N SER A 109 -3.38 7.66 10.12
CA SER A 109 -4.81 7.45 9.83
C SER A 109 -5.46 6.09 10.17
N ARG A 110 -6.21 6.08 11.28
CA ARG A 110 -7.68 5.90 11.30
C ARG A 110 -8.20 6.18 12.73
N VAL A 111 -8.91 7.29 12.92
CA VAL A 111 -9.81 7.44 14.08
C VAL A 111 -11.20 6.99 13.61
N PHE A 112 -11.42 5.68 13.58
CA PHE A 112 -12.75 5.12 13.85
C PHE A 112 -12.75 4.77 15.33
N ARG A 113 -13.88 4.95 16.04
CA ARG A 113 -14.01 4.57 17.45
C ARG A 113 -13.68 3.08 17.64
N PHE A 114 -12.43 2.78 17.88
CA PHE A 114 -11.89 1.45 18.16
C PHE A 114 -10.66 1.61 19.06
N ASP A 115 -10.49 0.61 19.91
CA ASP A 115 -9.49 0.53 20.97
C ASP A 115 -8.05 0.64 20.41
N PRO A 116 -7.26 1.64 20.84
CA PRO A 116 -5.84 1.77 20.47
C PRO A 116 -5.02 0.49 20.66
N ASP A 117 -5.34 -0.31 21.70
CA ASP A 117 -4.62 -1.55 21.99
C ASP A 117 -4.80 -2.61 20.89
N ALA A 118 -5.97 -2.61 20.22
CA ALA A 118 -6.23 -3.50 19.10
C ALA A 118 -5.42 -3.13 17.85
N ILE A 119 -5.13 -1.84 17.66
CA ILE A 119 -4.33 -1.33 16.53
C ILE A 119 -2.86 -1.67 16.74
N ASP A 120 -2.33 -1.44 17.95
CA ASP A 120 -0.95 -1.77 18.28
C ASP A 120 -0.72 -3.28 18.25
N ARG A 121 -1.67 -4.09 18.76
CA ARG A 121 -1.62 -5.55 18.64
C ARG A 121 -1.60 -5.98 17.18
N GLY A 122 -2.54 -5.50 16.36
CA GLY A 122 -2.62 -5.88 14.95
C GLY A 122 -1.34 -5.55 14.19
N THR A 123 -0.78 -4.37 14.46
CA THR A 123 0.47 -3.91 13.84
C THR A 123 1.67 -4.77 14.27
N ASN A 124 1.77 -5.13 15.55
CA ASN A 124 2.85 -5.98 16.05
C ASN A 124 2.71 -7.43 15.56
N ALA A 125 1.49 -7.97 15.55
CA ALA A 125 1.21 -9.31 15.07
C ALA A 125 1.52 -9.45 13.58
N HIS A 126 1.11 -8.48 12.76
CA HIS A 126 1.46 -8.44 11.34
C HIS A 126 2.98 -8.44 11.12
N ARG A 127 3.73 -7.54 11.78
CA ARG A 127 5.21 -7.50 11.68
C ARG A 127 5.85 -8.81 12.15
N LYS A 128 5.30 -9.45 13.17
CA LYS A 128 5.80 -10.72 13.69
C LYS A 128 5.70 -11.80 12.61
N VAL A 129 4.52 -11.97 12.01
CA VAL A 129 4.28 -12.96 10.95
C VAL A 129 5.17 -12.70 9.73
N GLN A 130 5.26 -11.44 9.31
CA GLN A 130 6.12 -11.02 8.19
C GLN A 130 7.59 -11.41 8.43
N ASN A 131 8.11 -11.14 9.63
CA ASN A 131 9.48 -11.50 9.99
C ASN A 131 9.67 -13.01 10.13
N GLN A 132 8.68 -13.75 10.65
CA GLN A 132 8.75 -15.22 10.72
C GLN A 132 8.84 -15.83 9.34
N LEU A 133 8.04 -15.36 8.37
CA LEU A 133 8.11 -15.81 6.99
C LEU A 133 9.46 -15.47 6.36
N ALA A 134 9.93 -14.22 6.51
CA ALA A 134 11.23 -13.80 5.98
C ALA A 134 12.39 -14.62 6.57
N ASP A 135 12.33 -14.97 7.85
CA ASP A 135 13.33 -15.80 8.50
C ASP A 135 13.27 -17.26 8.03
N ALA A 136 12.06 -17.81 7.79
CA ALA A 136 11.89 -19.15 7.21
C ALA A 136 12.44 -19.22 5.77
N VAL A 137 12.16 -18.22 4.94
CA VAL A 137 12.73 -18.07 3.58
C VAL A 137 14.26 -18.05 3.63
N ARG A 138 14.86 -17.28 4.56
CA ARG A 138 16.31 -17.25 4.75
C ARG A 138 16.88 -18.60 5.18
N ALA A 139 16.16 -19.35 6.03
CA ALA A 139 16.60 -20.65 6.49
C ALA A 139 16.69 -21.68 5.33
N ARG A 140 15.93 -21.48 4.25
CA ARG A 140 16.03 -22.25 3.00
C ARG A 140 17.17 -21.80 2.07
N GLY A 141 17.92 -20.78 2.47
CA GLY A 141 19.01 -20.22 1.66
C GLY A 141 18.55 -19.23 0.59
N TRP A 142 17.26 -18.87 0.56
CA TRP A 142 16.74 -17.85 -0.35
C TRP A 142 16.82 -16.45 0.27
N GLN A 143 16.88 -15.44 -0.60
CA GLN A 143 16.89 -14.05 -0.19
C GLN A 143 15.46 -13.51 -0.15
N PRO A 144 14.92 -13.13 1.02
CA PRO A 144 13.68 -12.38 1.08
C PRO A 144 13.90 -10.97 0.52
N LEU A 145 12.89 -10.49 -0.19
CA LEU A 145 12.84 -9.23 -0.90
C LEU A 145 11.72 -8.36 -0.34
N SER A 146 11.98 -7.06 -0.29
CA SER A 146 10.99 -6.00 -0.15
C SER A 146 10.70 -5.41 -1.54
N PRO A 147 9.54 -4.77 -1.74
CA PRO A 147 9.26 -4.09 -2.99
C PRO A 147 10.29 -2.99 -3.26
N SER A 148 10.66 -2.83 -4.53
CA SER A 148 11.34 -1.63 -5.03
C SER A 148 10.37 -0.45 -5.15
N ASP A 149 10.88 0.74 -5.44
CA ASP A 149 10.05 1.95 -5.62
C ASP A 149 9.06 1.84 -6.80
N SER A 150 9.30 0.91 -7.74
CA SER A 150 8.42 0.62 -8.88
C SER A 150 7.46 -0.56 -8.65
N ASP A 151 7.64 -1.32 -7.57
CA ASP A 151 6.81 -2.49 -7.29
C ASP A 151 5.53 -2.11 -6.51
N PRO A 152 4.45 -2.90 -6.65
CA PRO A 152 3.35 -2.92 -5.67
C PRO A 152 3.88 -3.14 -4.25
N LEU A 153 3.17 -2.63 -3.24
CA LEU A 153 3.56 -2.73 -1.83
C LEU A 153 3.34 -4.13 -1.25
N VAL A 154 4.06 -5.12 -1.78
CA VAL A 154 4.10 -6.48 -1.24
C VAL A 154 4.79 -6.47 0.12
N ASP A 155 4.38 -7.35 1.03
CA ASP A 155 4.98 -7.40 2.36
C ASP A 155 6.33 -8.12 2.35
N VAL A 156 6.40 -9.26 1.67
CA VAL A 156 7.61 -10.06 1.47
C VAL A 156 7.51 -10.74 0.11
N GLY A 157 8.61 -10.85 -0.63
CA GLY A 157 8.71 -11.82 -1.71
C GLY A 157 10.04 -12.54 -1.72
N TRP A 158 10.20 -13.55 -2.56
CA TRP A 158 11.47 -14.24 -2.79
C TRP A 158 11.47 -14.91 -4.15
N ILE A 159 12.65 -15.32 -4.61
CA ILE A 159 12.82 -16.08 -5.85
C ILE A 159 13.35 -17.46 -5.48
N ALA A 160 12.68 -18.50 -5.96
CA ALA A 160 13.05 -19.90 -5.76
C ALA A 160 12.66 -20.70 -7.02
N ALA A 161 13.55 -21.58 -7.48
CA ALA A 161 13.33 -22.45 -8.65
C ALA A 161 12.78 -21.72 -9.90
N ASP A 162 13.34 -20.56 -10.24
CA ASP A 162 12.89 -19.71 -11.37
C ASP A 162 11.43 -19.24 -11.28
N ALA A 163 10.89 -19.17 -10.06
CA ALA A 163 9.58 -18.60 -9.74
C ALA A 163 9.71 -17.46 -8.72
N ALA A 164 8.92 -16.42 -8.89
CA ALA A 164 8.77 -15.35 -7.90
C ALA A 164 7.60 -15.69 -6.98
N TRP A 165 7.82 -15.61 -5.67
CA TRP A 165 6.80 -15.85 -4.66
C TRP A 165 6.46 -14.53 -3.99
N ILE A 166 5.18 -14.13 -4.07
CA ILE A 166 4.73 -12.79 -3.71
C ILE A 166 3.76 -12.87 -2.54
N ALA A 167 4.18 -12.46 -1.35
CA ALA A 167 3.41 -12.62 -0.13
C ALA A 167 2.73 -11.33 0.36
N GLU A 168 1.45 -11.45 0.68
CA GLU A 168 0.68 -10.50 1.50
C GLU A 168 0.47 -11.10 2.88
N VAL A 169 0.75 -10.35 3.93
CA VAL A 169 0.71 -10.78 5.33
C VAL A 169 -0.50 -10.18 6.06
N LYS A 170 -1.33 -11.01 6.68
CA LYS A 170 -2.48 -10.54 7.49
C LYS A 170 -2.42 -11.04 8.93
N SER A 171 -2.54 -10.08 9.87
CA SER A 171 -2.87 -10.41 11.26
C SER A 171 -4.34 -10.83 11.36
N LEU A 172 -4.60 -11.97 11.99
CA LEU A 172 -5.95 -12.51 12.12
C LEU A 172 -6.39 -12.54 13.58
N THR A 173 -7.62 -12.10 13.81
CA THR A 173 -8.36 -12.29 15.05
C THR A 173 -9.67 -12.99 14.73
N PRO A 174 -10.30 -13.68 15.70
CA PRO A 174 -11.62 -14.29 15.48
C PRO A 174 -12.67 -13.29 14.98
N THR A 175 -12.50 -11.99 15.29
CA THR A 175 -13.44 -10.92 14.93
C THR A 175 -13.15 -10.25 13.59
N ASN A 176 -11.95 -10.39 13.02
CA ASN A 176 -11.55 -9.71 11.78
C ASN A 176 -11.18 -10.65 10.63
N GLU A 177 -11.17 -11.96 10.89
CA GLU A 177 -10.64 -13.00 10.01
C GLU A 177 -11.21 -12.92 8.58
N GLU A 178 -12.54 -13.00 8.44
CA GLU A 178 -13.21 -13.00 7.14
C GLU A 178 -12.90 -11.71 6.34
N ARG A 179 -12.87 -10.56 7.02
CA ARG A 179 -12.55 -9.28 6.39
C ARG A 179 -11.10 -9.24 5.92
N GLN A 180 -10.16 -9.68 6.75
CA GLN A 180 -8.73 -9.63 6.41
C GLN A 180 -8.38 -10.63 5.31
N LEU A 181 -8.97 -11.82 5.33
CA LEU A 181 -8.76 -12.84 4.30
C LEU A 181 -9.31 -12.39 2.94
N ARG A 182 -10.52 -11.79 2.88
CA ARG A 182 -11.05 -11.21 1.63
C ARG A 182 -10.15 -10.11 1.07
N LEU A 183 -9.70 -9.20 1.94
CA LEU A 183 -8.82 -8.10 1.53
C LEU A 183 -7.46 -8.63 1.06
N GLY A 184 -6.84 -9.52 1.84
CA GLY A 184 -5.53 -10.09 1.53
C GLY A 184 -5.54 -10.89 0.23
N LEU A 185 -6.58 -11.69 -0.01
CA LEU A 185 -6.74 -12.44 -1.26
C LEU A 185 -6.81 -11.49 -2.48
N GLY A 186 -7.62 -10.43 -2.40
CA GLY A 186 -7.71 -9.45 -3.49
C GLY A 186 -6.39 -8.71 -3.73
N GLN A 187 -5.67 -8.36 -2.67
CA GLN A 187 -4.37 -7.70 -2.76
C GLN A 187 -3.32 -8.60 -3.41
N VAL A 188 -3.14 -9.83 -2.93
CA VAL A 188 -2.08 -10.71 -3.43
C VAL A 188 -2.30 -11.10 -4.89
N LEU A 189 -3.56 -11.32 -5.31
CA LEU A 189 -3.90 -11.55 -6.72
C LEU A 189 -3.55 -10.33 -7.61
N SER A 190 -3.83 -9.12 -7.13
CA SER A 190 -3.45 -7.89 -7.82
C SER A 190 -1.93 -7.75 -7.91
N TYR A 191 -1.21 -8.03 -6.82
CA TYR A 191 0.25 -7.92 -6.80
C TYR A 191 0.91 -8.92 -7.73
N ALA A 192 0.48 -10.19 -7.71
CA ALA A 192 1.01 -11.20 -8.63
C ALA A 192 0.74 -10.87 -10.10
N HIS A 193 -0.28 -10.05 -10.40
CA HIS A 193 -0.52 -9.55 -11.75
C HIS A 193 0.37 -8.36 -12.14
N LEU A 194 0.73 -7.50 -11.17
CA LEU A 194 1.43 -6.24 -11.40
C LEU A 194 2.95 -6.33 -11.22
N VAL A 195 3.42 -7.21 -10.34
CA VAL A 195 4.86 -7.44 -10.13
C VAL A 195 5.46 -8.03 -11.40
N ASP A 196 6.55 -7.45 -11.87
CA ASP A 196 7.33 -7.99 -12.98
C ASP A 196 8.79 -8.14 -12.55
N TRP A 197 9.10 -9.28 -11.93
CA TRP A 197 10.47 -9.65 -11.54
C TRP A 197 11.15 -10.55 -12.59
N GLY A 198 10.52 -10.72 -13.77
CA GLY A 198 11.02 -11.59 -14.83
C GLY A 198 10.81 -13.09 -14.60
N PHE A 199 9.97 -13.47 -13.64
CA PHE A 199 9.62 -14.86 -13.31
C PHE A 199 8.10 -15.03 -13.22
N GLU A 200 7.63 -16.27 -13.25
CA GLU A 200 6.23 -16.57 -12.97
C GLU A 200 5.91 -16.26 -11.50
N ASN A 201 4.85 -15.47 -11.28
CA ASN A 201 4.47 -15.02 -9.94
C ASN A 201 3.52 -16.03 -9.28
N ASN A 202 3.92 -16.48 -8.10
CA ASN A 202 3.18 -17.38 -7.23
C ASN A 202 2.67 -16.58 -6.01
N PRO A 203 1.38 -16.24 -5.98
CA PRO A 203 0.82 -15.45 -4.88
C PRO A 203 0.74 -16.28 -3.59
N VAL A 204 1.13 -15.66 -2.47
CA VAL A 204 1.08 -16.25 -1.13
C VAL A 204 0.26 -15.35 -0.20
N LEU A 205 -0.78 -15.90 0.41
CA LEU A 205 -1.48 -15.24 1.50
C LEU A 205 -0.96 -15.81 2.83
N ALA A 206 -0.10 -15.06 3.51
CA ALA A 206 0.49 -15.46 4.78
C ALA A 206 -0.32 -14.86 5.95
N VAL A 207 -0.74 -15.69 6.90
CA VAL A 207 -1.64 -15.26 7.97
C VAL A 207 -1.14 -15.66 9.36
N GLU A 208 -1.56 -14.92 10.39
CA GLU A 208 -1.08 -15.12 11.79
C GLU A 208 -1.39 -16.51 12.37
N ARG A 209 -2.46 -17.13 11.92
CA ARG A 209 -2.95 -18.41 12.42
C ARG A 209 -3.77 -19.11 11.35
N GLU A 210 -3.96 -20.42 11.51
CA GLU A 210 -4.89 -21.19 10.69
C GLU A 210 -6.30 -20.55 10.67
N PRO A 211 -6.88 -20.33 9.47
CA PRO A 211 -8.26 -19.88 9.35
C PRO A 211 -9.23 -20.86 10.02
N SER A 212 -10.27 -20.34 10.66
CA SER A 212 -11.25 -21.18 11.35
C SER A 212 -12.15 -22.00 10.42
N SER A 213 -12.21 -21.64 9.14
CA SER A 213 -13.05 -22.28 8.14
C SER A 213 -12.21 -22.91 7.03
N ALA A 214 -12.48 -24.19 6.74
CA ALA A 214 -11.87 -24.93 5.64
C ALA A 214 -12.18 -24.35 4.25
N TYR A 215 -13.20 -23.47 4.15
CA TYR A 215 -13.51 -22.72 2.93
C TYR A 215 -12.32 -21.89 2.41
N TRP A 216 -11.47 -21.37 3.30
CA TRP A 216 -10.39 -20.46 2.92
C TRP A 216 -9.23 -21.16 2.20
N PRO A 217 -8.71 -22.29 2.69
CA PRO A 217 -7.79 -23.14 1.93
C PRO A 217 -8.31 -23.45 0.52
N ASP A 218 -9.54 -24.00 0.40
CA ASP A 218 -10.14 -24.37 -0.89
C ASP A 218 -10.26 -23.18 -1.85
N LEU A 219 -10.68 -22.02 -1.32
CA LEU A 219 -10.81 -20.81 -2.13
C LEU A 219 -9.46 -20.32 -2.64
N CYS A 220 -8.44 -20.28 -1.79
CA CYS A 220 -7.10 -19.84 -2.18
C CYS A 220 -6.50 -20.79 -3.22
N GLU A 221 -6.61 -22.10 -3.00
CA GLU A 221 -6.14 -23.13 -3.94
C GLU A 221 -6.83 -22.98 -5.31
N SER A 222 -8.15 -22.78 -5.35
CA SER A 222 -8.90 -22.59 -6.61
C SER A 222 -8.47 -21.36 -7.43
N HIS A 223 -7.74 -20.42 -6.83
CA HIS A 223 -7.18 -19.23 -7.48
C HIS A 223 -5.65 -19.28 -7.62
N GLY A 224 -5.02 -20.43 -7.35
CA GLY A 224 -3.56 -20.58 -7.40
C GLY A 224 -2.82 -19.78 -6.33
N VAL A 225 -3.48 -19.48 -5.21
CA VAL A 225 -2.89 -18.74 -4.08
C VAL A 225 -2.51 -19.72 -2.98
N ALA A 226 -1.24 -19.71 -2.58
CA ALA A 226 -0.79 -20.51 -1.46
C ALA A 226 -1.17 -19.81 -0.14
N LEU A 227 -2.01 -20.45 0.67
CA LEU A 227 -2.40 -19.96 1.99
C LEU A 227 -1.52 -20.61 3.06
N SER A 228 -0.87 -19.81 3.90
CA SER A 228 0.09 -20.34 4.88
C SER A 228 0.09 -19.55 6.20
N TRP A 229 0.49 -20.19 7.28
CA TRP A 229 0.67 -19.61 8.62
C TRP A 229 1.93 -20.18 9.28
N PRO A 230 2.38 -19.67 10.46
CA PRO A 230 3.68 -20.04 11.03
C PRO A 230 3.96 -21.54 11.16
N ASP A 231 2.95 -22.33 11.51
CA ASP A 231 3.11 -23.77 11.73
C ASP A 231 3.31 -24.56 10.42
N VAL A 232 2.95 -23.97 9.27
CA VAL A 232 3.01 -24.62 7.95
C VAL A 232 3.89 -23.85 6.95
N PHE A 233 4.70 -22.87 7.41
CA PHE A 233 5.63 -22.18 6.52
C PHE A 233 6.65 -23.14 5.90
N ASP A 234 7.09 -24.16 6.62
CA ASP A 234 8.00 -25.15 6.05
C ASP A 234 7.33 -25.95 4.92
N GLU A 235 6.06 -26.31 5.07
CA GLU A 235 5.31 -27.00 4.02
C GLU A 235 5.14 -26.12 2.77
N LEU A 236 4.81 -24.83 2.95
CA LEU A 236 4.79 -23.86 1.85
C LEU A 236 6.14 -23.82 1.13
N LEU A 237 7.24 -23.68 1.88
CA LEU A 237 8.57 -23.53 1.30
C LEU A 237 9.08 -24.82 0.64
N ASP A 238 8.57 -25.99 1.02
CA ASP A 238 8.83 -27.26 0.34
C ASP A 238 8.18 -27.32 -1.05
N THR A 239 7.18 -26.48 -1.33
CA THR A 239 6.59 -26.37 -2.68
C THR A 239 7.37 -25.44 -3.62
N CYS A 240 8.35 -24.71 -3.10
CA CYS A 240 9.15 -23.74 -3.85
C CYS A 240 10.37 -24.35 -4.58
N VAL A 241 10.57 -25.66 -4.50
CA VAL A 241 11.73 -26.40 -5.06
C VAL A 241 11.41 -27.15 -6.34
#